data_AF-A0A0B7FKB7-F1
#
_entry.id   AF-A0A0B7FKB7-F1
#
_cell.length_a   1.000
_cell.length_b   1.000
_cell.length_c   1.000
_cell.angle_alpha   90.00
_cell.angle_beta   90.00
_cell.angle_gamma   90.00
#
_symmetry.space_group_name_H-M   'P 1'
#
loop_
_entity.id
_entity.type
_entity.pdbx_description
1 polymer ?
#
loop_
_entity_poly.entity_id
_entity_poly.type
_entity_poly.pdbx_seq_one_letter_code
_entity_poly.pdbx_strand_id
1 'polypeptide(L)'
;MWFGSVNTIKGLKENTTAEQKKQSAYMQGALAAFTKDPEQGLIKYGWPLYQGSKGKTLVHLDPRNSSELVVFESPAEFDAPCGSA
;
A
#
# COMPACT_ATOMS: atom_id res chain seq x y z
N MET A 1 -8.63 6.70 2.24
CA MET A 1 -7.74 5.58 1.86
C MET A 1 -8.57 4.48 1.22
N TRP A 2 -8.00 3.78 0.23
CA TRP A 2 -8.63 2.94 -0.82
C TRP A 2 -9.80 3.57 -1.60
N PHE A 3 -10.86 3.99 -0.92
CA PHE A 3 -12.09 4.50 -1.55
C PHE A 3 -12.15 6.03 -1.72
N GLY A 4 -11.04 6.74 -1.46
CA GLY A 4 -11.01 8.20 -1.62
C GLY A 4 -11.87 9.01 -0.64
N SER A 5 -12.45 8.38 0.38
CA SER A 5 -13.33 9.00 1.40
C SER A 5 -12.75 10.25 2.07
N VAL A 6 -11.43 10.31 2.20
CA VAL A 6 -10.69 11.45 2.76
C VAL A 6 -10.85 12.75 1.96
N ASN A 7 -11.39 12.69 0.74
CA ASN A 7 -11.64 13.85 -0.11
C ASN A 7 -13.12 14.29 -0.11
N THR A 8 -14.02 13.45 0.41
CA THR A 8 -15.48 13.59 0.20
C THR A 8 -16.28 13.64 1.49
N ILE A 9 -15.86 12.93 2.54
CA ILE A 9 -16.60 12.86 3.81
C ILE A 9 -16.32 14.11 4.65
N LYS A 10 -17.37 14.87 4.93
CA LYS A 10 -17.33 16.03 5.83
C LYS A 10 -16.90 15.58 7.23
N GLY A 11 -16.06 16.36 7.89
CA GLY A 11 -15.39 16.03 9.15
C GLY A 11 -14.10 15.24 8.94
N LEU A 12 -14.03 14.36 7.94
CA LEU A 12 -12.78 13.65 7.62
C LEU A 12 -11.89 14.51 6.72
N LYS A 13 -12.45 15.13 5.68
CA LYS A 13 -11.72 15.91 4.68
C LYS A 13 -10.92 17.07 5.27
N GLU A 14 -11.51 17.73 6.25
CA GLU A 14 -10.97 18.90 6.96
C GLU A 14 -9.86 18.48 7.91
N ASN A 15 -10.01 17.33 8.57
CA ASN A 15 -9.07 16.80 9.55
C ASN A 15 -7.95 15.94 8.93
N THR A 16 -8.06 15.59 7.64
CA THR A 16 -7.06 14.76 6.95
C THR A 16 -5.84 15.58 6.53
N THR A 17 -4.65 15.13 6.93
CA THR A 17 -3.38 15.76 6.58
C THR A 17 -3.03 15.62 5.08
N ALA A 18 -2.04 16.39 4.61
CA ALA A 18 -1.57 16.29 3.23
C ALA A 18 -0.97 14.90 2.93
N GLU A 19 -0.25 14.33 3.90
CA GLU A 19 0.39 13.01 3.82
C GLU A 19 -0.66 11.92 3.68
N GLN A 20 -1.73 11.97 4.49
CA GLN A 20 -2.84 11.02 4.41
C GLN A 20 -3.59 11.13 3.07
N LYS A 21 -3.71 12.34 2.50
CA LYS A 21 -4.28 12.54 1.15
C LYS A 21 -3.37 11.93 0.08
N LYS A 22 -2.05 12.15 0.18
CA LYS A 22 -1.04 11.57 -0.72
C LYS A 22 -1.07 10.04 -0.65
N GLN A 23 -1.15 9.48 0.55
CA GLN A 23 -1.27 8.03 0.77
C GLN A 23 -2.57 7.48 0.18
N SER A 24 -3.71 8.16 0.40
CA SER A 24 -4.98 7.75 -0.20
C SER A 24 -4.93 7.79 -1.73
N ALA A 25 -4.29 8.79 -2.33
CA ALA A 25 -4.12 8.89 -3.78
C ALA A 25 -3.24 7.75 -4.31
N TYR A 26 -2.13 7.44 -3.63
CA TYR A 26 -1.26 6.34 -3.99
C TYR A 26 -1.98 4.98 -3.97
N MET A 27 -2.76 4.70 -2.92
CA MET A 27 -3.52 3.45 -2.82
C MET A 27 -4.62 3.34 -3.89
N GLN A 28 -5.30 4.45 -4.20
CA GLN A 28 -6.27 4.49 -5.30
C GLN A 28 -5.61 4.25 -6.66
N GLY A 29 -4.40 4.80 -6.88
CA GLY A 29 -3.63 4.56 -8.09
C GLY A 29 -3.27 3.09 -8.28
N ALA A 30 -2.81 2.42 -7.21
CA ALA A 30 -2.52 0.98 -7.23
C ALA A 30 -3.79 0.16 -7.54
N LEU A 31 -4.91 0.47 -6.89
CA LEU A 31 -6.19 -0.19 -7.18
C LEU A 31 -6.60 -0.02 -8.64
N ALA A 32 -6.52 1.21 -9.16
CA ALA A 32 -6.87 1.50 -10.55
C ALA A 32 -5.95 0.79 -11.55
N ALA A 33 -4.65 0.67 -11.23
CA ALA A 33 -3.70 -0.07 -12.05
C ALA A 33 -4.06 -1.57 -12.09
N PHE A 34 -4.34 -2.18 -10.93
CA PHE A 34 -4.78 -3.57 -10.85
C PHE A 34 -6.09 -3.82 -11.60
N THR A 35 -7.10 -2.97 -11.42
CA THR A 35 -8.40 -3.14 -12.10
C THR A 35 -8.29 -3.02 -13.62
N LYS A 36 -7.38 -2.18 -14.13
CA LYS A 36 -7.13 -2.05 -15.58
C LYS A 36 -6.40 -3.24 -16.17
N ASP A 37 -5.47 -3.83 -15.42
CA ASP A 37 -4.63 -4.93 -15.84
C ASP A 37 -4.27 -5.77 -14.60
N PRO A 38 -5.02 -6.84 -14.30
CA PRO A 38 -4.86 -7.59 -13.06
C PRO A 38 -3.56 -8.41 -13.01
N GLU A 39 -2.96 -8.72 -14.16
CA GLU A 39 -1.72 -9.52 -14.23
C GLU A 39 -0.47 -8.63 -14.17
N GLN A 40 -0.46 -7.51 -14.89
CA GLN A 40 0.73 -6.68 -15.08
C GLN A 40 0.57 -5.24 -14.58
N GLY A 41 -0.65 -4.82 -14.20
CA GLY A 41 -0.95 -3.45 -13.82
C GLY A 41 -0.17 -2.99 -12.59
N LEU A 42 -0.07 -3.83 -11.56
CA LEU A 42 0.71 -3.52 -10.36
C LEU A 42 2.22 -3.50 -10.61
N ILE A 43 2.72 -4.37 -11.50
CA ILE A 43 4.13 -4.37 -11.93
C ILE A 43 4.46 -3.05 -12.63
N LYS A 44 3.60 -2.62 -13.56
CA LYS A 44 3.72 -1.32 -14.25
C LYS A 44 3.58 -0.14 -13.30
N TYR A 45 2.80 -0.29 -12.23
CA TYR A 45 2.65 0.71 -11.17
C TYR A 45 3.90 0.80 -10.26
N GLY A 46 4.82 -0.16 -10.34
CA GLY A 46 6.05 -0.21 -9.57
C GLY A 46 6.03 -1.17 -8.38
N TRP A 47 4.97 -1.98 -8.22
CA TRP A 47 4.92 -3.03 -7.21
C TRP A 47 5.59 -4.29 -7.73
N PRO A 48 6.42 -4.97 -6.92
CA PRO A 48 6.98 -6.26 -7.30
C PRO A 48 5.88 -7.33 -7.40
N LEU A 49 6.08 -8.32 -8.27
CA LEU A 49 5.28 -9.53 -8.25
C LEU A 49 5.56 -10.28 -6.94
N TYR A 50 4.50 -10.67 -6.22
CA TYR A 50 4.63 -11.39 -4.96
C TYR A 50 5.27 -12.76 -5.17
N GLN A 51 6.35 -13.06 -4.45
CA GLN A 51 7.11 -14.31 -4.57
C GLN A 51 7.13 -15.14 -3.27
N GLY A 52 6.10 -15.01 -2.43
CA GLY A 52 6.02 -15.75 -1.16
C GLY A 52 7.20 -15.42 -0.24
N SER A 53 7.82 -16.41 0.38
CA SER A 53 8.96 -16.21 1.30
C SER A 53 10.26 -15.72 0.64
N LYS A 54 10.26 -15.42 -0.67
CA LYS A 54 11.45 -15.03 -1.42
C LYS A 54 11.41 -13.54 -1.78
N GLY A 55 12.47 -12.85 -1.40
CA GLY A 55 12.71 -11.46 -1.79
C GLY A 55 11.80 -10.45 -1.08
N LYS A 56 12.03 -9.17 -1.36
CA LYS A 56 11.26 -8.06 -0.80
C LYS A 56 10.06 -7.76 -1.70
N THR A 57 9.05 -8.64 -1.63
CA THR A 57 7.86 -8.55 -2.48
C THR A 57 6.56 -8.28 -1.71
N LEU A 58 6.62 -8.20 -0.38
CA LEU A 58 5.49 -7.73 0.43
C LEU A 58 5.38 -6.22 0.28
N VAL A 59 4.18 -5.72 0.00
CA VAL A 59 3.92 -4.29 -0.07
C VAL A 59 3.44 -3.79 1.30
N HIS A 60 4.29 -3.09 2.03
CA HIS A 60 3.94 -2.44 3.28
C HIS A 60 3.43 -1.03 2.97
N LEU A 61 2.11 -0.85 3.07
CA LEU A 61 1.45 0.43 2.87
C LEU A 61 1.43 1.23 4.19
N ASP A 62 1.79 2.50 4.12
CA ASP A 62 1.83 3.42 5.26
C ASP A 62 2.67 2.90 6.44
N PRO A 63 3.97 2.58 6.20
CA PRO A 63 4.81 2.03 7.24
C PRO A 63 5.00 3.02 8.39
N ARG A 64 4.75 2.54 9.62
CA ARG A 64 4.85 3.34 10.82
C ARG A 64 6.26 3.93 10.95
N ASN A 65 6.34 5.22 11.27
CA ASN A 65 7.60 5.97 11.41
C ASN A 65 8.47 6.03 10.14
N SER A 66 7.89 5.80 8.96
CA SER A 66 8.56 6.01 7.68
C SER A 66 8.15 7.34 7.05
N SER A 67 9.07 7.94 6.28
CA SER A 67 8.74 9.05 5.37
C SER A 67 8.29 8.57 3.99
N GLU A 68 8.39 7.26 3.73
CA GLU A 68 7.99 6.63 2.49
C GLU A 68 6.51 6.22 2.53
N LEU A 69 5.80 6.42 1.41
CA LEU A 69 4.39 6.01 1.25
C LEU A 69 4.21 4.49 1.22
N VAL A 70 5.25 3.80 0.78
CA VAL A 70 5.29 2.35 0.60
C VAL A 70 6.72 1.89 0.84
N VAL A 71 6.87 0.73 1.47
CA VAL A 71 8.14 0.00 1.56
C VAL A 71 7.89 -1.42 1.06
N PHE A 72 8.90 -2.00 0.42
CA PHE A 72 8.86 -3.41 0.04
C PHE A 72 9.66 -4.24 1.05
N GLU A 73 8.99 -5.20 1.67
CA GLU A 73 9.54 -6.02 2.75
C GLU A 73 9.54 -7.50 2.36
N SER A 74 10.33 -8.30 3.07
CA SER A 74 10.29 -9.75 2.92
C SER A 74 9.05 -10.30 3.64
N PRO A 75 8.18 -11.07 2.96
CA PRO A 75 7.06 -11.74 3.63
C PRO A 75 7.52 -12.62 4.80
N ALA A 76 8.68 -13.27 4.67
CA ALA A 76 9.23 -14.11 5.73
C ALA A 76 9.63 -13.32 6.99
N GLU A 77 10.12 -12.08 6.84
CA GLU A 77 10.45 -11.21 7.98
C GLU A 77 9.17 -10.74 8.69
N PHE A 78 8.12 -10.47 7.92
CA PHE A 78 6.82 -10.05 8.45
C PHE A 78 6.09 -11.19 9.17
N ASP A 79 6.16 -12.41 8.63
CA ASP A 79 5.47 -13.60 9.17
C ASP A 79 6.21 -14.26 10.34
N ALA A 80 7.52 -14.02 10.50
CA ALA A 80 8.36 -14.66 11.53
C ALA A 80 7.78 -14.58 12.98
N PRO A 81 7.21 -13.45 13.44
CA PRO A 81 6.60 -13.36 14.77
C PRO A 81 5.36 -14.24 14.94
N CYS A 82 4.66 -14.58 13.86
CA CYS A 82 3.41 -15.37 13.89
C CYS A 82 3.65 -16.88 14.07
N GLY A 83 4.88 -17.37 13.87
CA GLY A 83 5.24 -18.79 14.00
C GLY A 83 5.43 -19.27 15.44
N SER A 84 5.28 -18.40 16.43
CA SER A 84 5.35 -18.75 17.85
C SER A 84 3.94 -19.00 18.40
N ALA A 85 3.40 -20.22 18.18
CA ALA A 85 2.19 -20.71 18.82
C ALA A 85 2.45 -22.07 19.48
#